data_AF-A0A5P9GP00-F1
#
_entry.id   AF-A0A5P9GP00-F1
#
_cell.length_a   1.000
_cell.length_b   1.000
_cell.length_c   1.000
_cell.angle_alpha   90.00
_cell.angle_beta   90.00
_cell.angle_gamma   90.00
#
_symmetry.space_group_name_H-M   'P 1'
#
loop_
_entity.id
_entity.type
_entity.pdbx_description
1 polymer ?
#
loop_
_entity_poly.entity_id
_entity_poly.type
_entity_poly.pdbx_seq_one_letter_code
_entity_poly.pdbx_strand_id
1 'polypeptide(L)'
;MLVERRRSAFPAEFILRVGVAWAIVSALLLVIHWSAISAGRFPDPDDILRLVQVRDLLAGQSWFDLTQYRIDTANGGVAMHWSRLVDIPLALVILVLTPILGQASAETVALVAVPLITLGIAMLLASRIAWRLMGEEEATLTSLILALSVPVLFQLSPMRIDHHGWQIVCALAAVNGLMARSERVSGWVVGASLATWLSISIEGLPLSAAIFAVLAWRWLVDRSQRGLLVHAIQAFAIIGAALFLLTRGAGDLATYCDAVSPVHLAMFAFGAAILTLLSRFEPMPRGLLLGGFVFAGGGALAILLATAPQCATGGFAELDPLVARYWHVNVVEGMPIWRQDVLTILQYAVTPVIGLIAAFNLASRSREWLRRFWFDYTLILLAAFIVSLLVARAGAVACVLAAPPLAWQVRSWLRSIRNMKRPAPRVAATAALACALLPALPAMLLASAIPARAFVGASIAPNGPAPVKASSCKVGDAAARLQVLPAGEFYAPLDIAPDLLLTTDHSVLATGHHRGDASMKVLIETALGSPDDARKILASRGTAYVIACPSLSELRNYARAAPEGFAAVLLDEDQPEWLRPVALGSDTDLKVWKVRPE
;
A
#
# COMPACT_ATOMS: atom_id res chain seq x y z
N MET A 1 19.10 -7.12 -32.27
CA MET A 1 17.68 -7.23 -32.68
C MET A 1 17.01 -8.20 -31.72
N LEU A 2 15.98 -7.78 -30.96
CA LEU A 2 15.26 -8.69 -30.08
C LEU A 2 14.28 -9.49 -30.95
N VAL A 3 14.69 -10.69 -31.33
CA VAL A 3 13.84 -11.66 -32.02
C VAL A 3 13.06 -12.40 -30.94
N GLU A 4 11.74 -12.47 -31.12
CA GLU A 4 10.83 -13.19 -30.24
C GLU A 4 11.28 -14.64 -30.05
N ARG A 5 11.70 -14.98 -28.85
CA ARG A 5 11.87 -16.37 -28.41
C ARG A 5 10.70 -16.66 -27.49
N ARG A 6 9.53 -17.08 -28.00
CA ARG A 6 8.40 -17.49 -27.14
C ARG A 6 8.76 -18.77 -26.38
N ARG A 7 9.59 -18.62 -25.35
CA ARG A 7 9.92 -19.66 -24.37
C ARG A 7 8.64 -20.11 -23.69
N SER A 8 8.62 -21.32 -23.15
CA SER A 8 7.53 -21.76 -22.26
C SER A 8 7.26 -20.70 -21.18
N ALA A 9 6.01 -20.60 -20.73
CA ALA A 9 5.60 -19.59 -19.74
C ALA A 9 6.25 -19.84 -18.37
N PHE A 10 6.38 -21.12 -17.99
CA PHE A 10 6.91 -21.56 -16.70
C PHE A 10 7.75 -22.84 -16.85
N PRO A 11 8.86 -22.82 -17.61
CA PRO A 11 9.77 -23.96 -17.64
C PRO A 11 10.41 -24.14 -16.26
N ALA A 12 10.73 -25.38 -15.90
CA ALA A 12 11.32 -25.71 -14.59
C ALA A 12 12.56 -24.87 -14.29
N GLU A 13 13.40 -24.62 -15.29
CA GLU A 13 14.60 -23.78 -15.17
C GLU A 13 14.27 -22.33 -14.75
N PHE A 14 13.23 -21.74 -15.32
CA PHE A 14 12.80 -20.39 -14.96
C PHE A 14 12.26 -20.35 -13.53
N ILE A 15 11.39 -21.30 -13.18
CA ILE A 15 10.84 -21.42 -11.82
C ILE A 15 11.99 -21.60 -10.81
N LEU A 16 12.95 -22.48 -11.09
CA LEU A 16 14.09 -22.73 -10.22
C LEU A 16 14.92 -21.47 -10.00
N ARG A 17 15.23 -20.71 -11.06
CA ARG A 17 16.00 -19.46 -10.96
C ARG A 17 15.32 -18.42 -10.09
N VAL A 18 14.04 -18.17 -10.36
CA VAL A 18 13.27 -17.20 -9.57
C VAL A 18 13.09 -17.71 -8.15
N GLY A 19 12.84 -19.01 -7.96
CA GLY A 19 12.69 -19.65 -6.66
C GLY A 19 13.96 -19.56 -5.81
N VAL A 20 15.14 -19.75 -6.39
CA VAL A 20 16.42 -19.56 -5.70
C VAL A 20 16.61 -18.10 -5.32
N ALA A 21 16.35 -17.15 -6.23
CA ALA A 21 16.44 -15.73 -5.91
C ALA A 21 15.47 -15.36 -4.78
N TRP A 22 14.22 -15.82 -4.86
CA TRP A 22 13.20 -15.62 -3.85
C TRP A 22 13.62 -16.21 -2.49
N ALA A 23 14.17 -17.43 -2.45
CA ALA A 23 14.62 -18.07 -1.22
C ALA A 23 15.77 -17.29 -0.58
N ILE A 24 16.73 -16.81 -1.36
CA ILE A 24 17.84 -15.99 -0.88
C ILE A 24 17.31 -14.67 -0.30
N VAL A 25 16.44 -13.96 -1.04
CA VAL A 25 15.87 -12.69 -0.58
C VAL A 25 15.03 -12.90 0.67
N SER A 26 14.22 -13.94 0.72
CA SER A 26 13.42 -14.30 1.89
C SER A 26 14.30 -14.57 3.11
N ALA A 27 15.38 -15.34 2.95
CA ALA A 27 16.33 -15.60 4.03
C ALA A 27 16.99 -14.30 4.53
N LEU A 28 17.36 -13.40 3.63
CA LEU A 28 17.93 -12.10 3.99
C LEU A 28 16.90 -11.22 4.74
N LEU A 29 15.65 -11.16 4.26
CA LEU A 29 14.58 -10.42 4.92
C LEU A 29 14.28 -10.99 6.31
N LEU A 30 14.30 -12.31 6.47
CA LEU A 30 14.14 -12.94 7.80
C LEU A 30 15.27 -12.51 8.74
N VAL A 31 16.52 -12.46 8.28
CA VAL A 31 17.66 -12.00 9.09
C VAL A 31 17.52 -10.51 9.43
N ILE A 32 17.19 -9.67 8.46
CA ILE A 32 17.03 -8.22 8.64
C ILE A 32 15.89 -7.91 9.63
N HIS A 33 14.76 -8.59 9.49
CA HIS A 33 13.56 -8.35 10.28
C HIS A 33 13.48 -9.24 11.53
N TRP A 34 14.49 -10.06 11.84
CA TRP A 34 14.44 -11.01 12.96
C TRP A 34 14.07 -10.35 14.29
N SER A 35 14.67 -9.19 14.58
CA SER A 35 14.39 -8.44 15.82
C SER A 35 12.99 -7.83 15.86
N ALA A 36 12.37 -7.58 14.70
CA ALA A 36 10.99 -7.11 14.62
C ALA A 36 10.02 -8.28 14.79
N ILE A 37 10.26 -9.37 14.05
CA ILE A 37 9.46 -10.62 14.10
C ILE A 37 9.44 -11.19 15.51
N SER A 38 10.62 -11.38 16.14
CA SER A 38 10.72 -11.93 17.50
C SER A 38 10.07 -11.06 18.57
N ALA A 39 9.93 -9.76 18.31
CA ALA A 39 9.28 -8.81 19.21
C ALA A 39 7.82 -8.52 18.83
N GLY A 40 7.27 -9.18 17.80
CA GLY A 40 5.92 -8.91 17.29
C GLY A 40 5.72 -7.47 16.79
N ARG A 41 6.80 -6.81 16.35
CA ARG A 41 6.77 -5.39 15.96
C ARG A 41 6.34 -5.23 14.52
N PHE A 42 5.23 -4.53 14.37
CA PHE A 42 4.74 -4.10 13.08
C PHE A 42 5.40 -2.78 12.68
N PRO A 43 5.64 -2.61 11.38
CA PRO A 43 6.19 -1.36 10.85
C PRO A 43 5.11 -0.32 10.51
N ASP A 44 3.82 -0.65 10.59
CA ASP A 44 2.71 0.29 10.39
C ASP A 44 1.45 -0.10 11.18
N PRO A 45 0.67 0.89 11.68
CA PRO A 45 -0.61 0.65 12.36
C PRO A 45 -1.66 -0.10 11.53
N ASP A 46 -1.66 0.05 10.19
CA ASP A 46 -2.59 -0.64 9.30
C ASP A 46 -2.36 -2.16 9.33
N ASP A 47 -1.09 -2.59 9.43
CA ASP A 47 -0.74 -4.01 9.55
C ASP A 47 -1.27 -4.62 10.85
N ILE A 48 -1.22 -3.85 11.95
CA ILE A 48 -1.73 -4.27 13.25
C ILE A 48 -3.24 -4.44 13.19
N LEU A 49 -3.94 -3.42 12.71
CA LEU A 49 -5.39 -3.47 12.66
C LEU A 49 -5.88 -4.52 11.66
N ARG A 50 -5.11 -4.81 10.59
CA ARG A 50 -5.39 -5.94 9.69
C ARG A 50 -5.41 -7.26 10.46
N LEU A 51 -4.43 -7.48 11.34
CA LEU A 51 -4.40 -8.69 12.17
C LEU A 51 -5.58 -8.72 13.15
N VAL A 52 -5.96 -7.58 13.75
CA VAL A 52 -7.17 -7.49 14.60
C VAL A 52 -8.43 -7.89 13.81
N GLN A 53 -8.62 -7.36 12.61
CA GLN A 53 -9.75 -7.71 11.73
C GLN A 53 -9.77 -9.21 11.37
N VAL A 54 -8.60 -9.84 11.18
CA VAL A 54 -8.48 -11.28 10.93
C VAL A 54 -8.81 -12.09 12.19
N ARG A 55 -8.35 -11.65 13.38
CA ARG A 55 -8.68 -12.28 14.65
C ARG A 55 -10.18 -12.25 14.91
N ASP A 56 -10.83 -11.11 14.69
CA ASP A 56 -12.27 -10.98 14.89
C ASP A 56 -13.05 -11.92 13.96
N LEU A 57 -12.64 -12.03 12.69
CA LEU A 57 -13.22 -13.00 11.75
C LEU A 57 -13.07 -14.44 12.25
N LEU A 58 -11.87 -14.82 12.70
CA LEU A 58 -11.60 -16.16 13.24
C LEU A 58 -12.31 -16.42 14.58
N ALA A 59 -12.61 -15.37 15.34
CA ALA A 59 -13.37 -15.41 16.59
C ALA A 59 -14.90 -15.47 16.38
N GLY A 60 -15.37 -15.47 15.13
CA GLY A 60 -16.78 -15.67 14.78
C GLY A 60 -17.51 -14.42 14.28
N GLN A 61 -16.81 -13.30 14.08
CA GLN A 61 -17.40 -12.16 13.38
C GLN A 61 -17.84 -12.56 11.97
N SER A 62 -18.99 -12.06 11.53
CA SER A 62 -19.55 -12.40 10.23
C SER A 62 -18.59 -12.03 9.10
N TRP A 63 -18.53 -12.87 8.06
CA TRP A 63 -17.70 -12.63 6.88
C TRP A 63 -17.94 -11.25 6.23
N PHE A 64 -19.21 -10.82 6.17
CA PHE A 64 -19.61 -9.53 5.57
C PHE A 64 -19.55 -8.34 6.53
N ASP A 65 -19.31 -8.59 7.82
CA ASP A 65 -19.21 -7.54 8.82
C ASP A 65 -17.75 -7.08 8.93
N LEU A 66 -17.49 -5.84 8.51
CA LEU A 66 -16.17 -5.20 8.55
C LEU A 66 -16.04 -4.22 9.73
N THR A 67 -16.98 -4.24 10.67
CA THR A 67 -16.98 -3.33 11.82
C THR A 67 -15.93 -3.74 12.84
N GLN A 68 -15.14 -2.78 13.29
CA GLN A 68 -14.20 -2.92 14.39
C GLN A 68 -14.87 -2.36 15.65
N TYR A 69 -15.58 -3.21 16.38
CA TYR A 69 -16.45 -2.84 17.51
C TYR A 69 -15.69 -2.29 18.73
N ARG A 70 -14.40 -2.58 18.82
CA ARG A 70 -13.52 -2.09 19.88
C ARG A 70 -12.94 -0.70 19.58
N ILE A 71 -13.29 -0.11 18.43
CA ILE A 71 -12.99 1.28 18.09
C ILE A 71 -14.30 2.06 18.18
N ASP A 72 -14.30 3.17 18.90
CA ASP A 72 -15.50 3.98 19.08
C ASP A 72 -16.70 3.18 19.64
N THR A 73 -16.45 2.31 20.64
CA THR A 73 -17.46 1.36 21.15
C THR A 73 -18.74 2.04 21.63
N ALA A 74 -18.64 3.24 22.19
CA ALA A 74 -19.81 4.02 22.63
C ALA A 74 -20.82 4.30 21.50
N ASN A 75 -20.35 4.35 20.25
CA ASN A 75 -21.17 4.60 19.07
C ASN A 75 -21.39 3.35 18.20
N GLY A 76 -21.01 2.16 18.70
CA GLY A 76 -21.28 0.89 18.03
C GLY A 76 -20.20 0.40 17.06
N GLY A 77 -19.00 0.99 17.05
CA GLY A 77 -17.89 0.52 16.22
C GLY A 77 -17.59 1.39 15.00
N VAL A 78 -16.44 1.14 14.37
CA VAL A 78 -16.06 1.79 13.10
C VAL A 78 -15.95 0.74 12.00
N ALA A 79 -16.67 0.93 10.89
CA ALA A 79 -16.57 0.05 9.72
C ALA A 79 -15.25 0.23 8.96
N MET A 80 -14.55 -0.86 8.66
CA MET A 80 -13.34 -0.84 7.84
C MET A 80 -13.68 -0.85 6.34
N HIS A 81 -12.88 -0.13 5.54
CA HIS A 81 -12.98 -0.13 4.07
C HIS A 81 -12.25 -1.31 3.42
N TRP A 82 -11.53 -2.08 4.22
CA TRP A 82 -10.65 -3.14 3.76
C TRP A 82 -11.39 -4.39 3.32
N SER A 83 -10.98 -4.90 2.17
CA SER A 83 -11.55 -6.12 1.60
C SER A 83 -11.12 -7.39 2.34
N ARG A 84 -12.06 -8.32 2.53
CA ARG A 84 -11.79 -9.68 3.02
C ARG A 84 -10.84 -10.49 2.14
N LEU A 85 -10.60 -10.09 0.89
CA LEU A 85 -9.67 -10.80 -0.01
C LEU A 85 -8.25 -10.88 0.56
N VAL A 86 -7.79 -9.83 1.25
CA VAL A 86 -6.46 -9.79 1.86
C VAL A 86 -6.41 -10.58 3.16
N ASP A 87 -7.55 -10.77 3.82
CA ASP A 87 -7.67 -11.53 5.07
C ASP A 87 -7.56 -13.04 4.81
N ILE A 88 -8.04 -13.54 3.66
CA ILE A 88 -8.06 -14.98 3.30
C ILE A 88 -6.71 -15.69 3.54
N PRO A 89 -5.58 -15.24 2.94
CA PRO A 89 -4.31 -15.93 3.10
C PRO A 89 -3.83 -15.93 4.56
N LEU A 90 -4.08 -14.87 5.32
CA LEU A 90 -3.73 -14.77 6.74
C LEU A 90 -4.57 -15.74 7.57
N ALA A 91 -5.90 -15.66 7.42
CA ALA A 91 -6.86 -16.52 8.11
C ALA A 91 -6.59 -18.00 7.83
N LEU A 92 -6.28 -18.37 6.59
CA LEU A 92 -5.98 -19.75 6.21
C LEU A 92 -4.73 -20.28 6.92
N VAL A 93 -3.63 -19.51 6.93
CA VAL A 93 -2.39 -19.92 7.61
C VAL A 93 -2.62 -20.04 9.11
N ILE A 94 -3.29 -19.06 9.72
CA ILE A 94 -3.59 -19.07 11.16
C ILE A 94 -4.46 -20.27 11.51
N LEU A 95 -5.57 -20.48 10.80
CA LEU A 95 -6.52 -21.56 11.08
C LEU A 95 -5.86 -22.94 10.98
N VAL A 96 -5.04 -23.17 9.96
CA VAL A 96 -4.39 -24.48 9.72
C VAL A 96 -3.30 -24.75 10.74
N LEU A 97 -2.54 -23.73 11.16
CA LEU A 97 -1.37 -23.92 12.03
C LEU A 97 -1.69 -23.78 13.52
N THR A 98 -2.80 -23.14 13.90
CA THR A 98 -3.19 -22.95 15.31
C THR A 98 -3.27 -24.27 16.10
N PRO A 99 -3.85 -25.38 15.57
CA PRO A 99 -3.89 -26.65 16.29
C PRO A 99 -2.50 -27.27 16.55
N ILE A 100 -1.48 -26.88 15.79
CA ILE A 100 -0.13 -27.47 15.83
C ILE A 100 0.82 -26.58 16.63
N LEU A 101 0.77 -25.27 16.43
CA LEU A 101 1.72 -24.30 16.96
C LEU A 101 1.14 -23.40 18.07
N GLY A 102 -0.19 -23.41 18.25
CA GLY A 102 -0.90 -22.41 19.04
C GLY A 102 -1.11 -21.10 18.27
N GLN A 103 -2.06 -20.28 18.75
CA GLN A 103 -2.51 -19.05 18.07
C GLN A 103 -1.36 -18.07 17.80
N ALA A 104 -0.57 -17.72 18.82
CA ALA A 104 0.48 -16.71 18.71
C ALA A 104 1.56 -17.08 17.68
N SER A 105 1.99 -18.35 17.67
CA SER A 105 2.98 -18.82 16.70
C SER A 105 2.38 -18.96 15.30
N ALA A 106 1.11 -19.39 15.18
CA ALA A 106 0.41 -19.47 13.89
C ALA A 106 0.25 -18.07 13.24
N GLU A 107 -0.09 -17.06 14.03
CA GLU A 107 -0.11 -15.66 13.59
C GLU A 107 1.26 -15.19 13.13
N THR A 108 2.31 -15.41 13.94
CA THR A 108 3.68 -15.05 13.55
C THR A 108 4.08 -15.71 12.23
N VAL A 109 3.73 -16.97 12.02
CA VAL A 109 3.96 -17.65 10.73
C VAL A 109 3.17 -16.99 9.61
N ALA A 110 1.92 -16.59 9.81
CA ALA A 110 1.13 -15.87 8.80
C ALA A 110 1.74 -14.51 8.43
N LEU A 111 2.16 -13.74 9.44
CA LEU A 111 2.81 -12.42 9.30
C LEU A 111 4.14 -12.49 8.53
N VAL A 112 4.76 -13.66 8.49
CA VAL A 112 6.02 -13.89 7.77
C VAL A 112 5.78 -14.54 6.41
N ALA A 113 5.00 -15.63 6.38
CA ALA A 113 4.84 -16.45 5.20
C ALA A 113 4.00 -15.76 4.12
N VAL A 114 2.91 -15.07 4.49
CA VAL A 114 2.02 -14.43 3.52
C VAL A 114 2.76 -13.34 2.73
N PRO A 115 3.48 -12.37 3.35
CA PRO A 115 4.22 -11.36 2.59
C PRO A 115 5.32 -11.97 1.72
N LEU A 116 6.04 -12.98 2.22
CA LEU A 116 7.09 -13.65 1.45
C LEU A 116 6.53 -14.47 0.27
N ILE A 117 5.36 -15.10 0.41
CA ILE A 117 4.68 -15.76 -0.72
C ILE A 117 4.26 -14.72 -1.75
N THR A 118 3.69 -13.59 -1.32
CA THR A 118 3.32 -12.47 -2.20
C THR A 118 4.55 -11.91 -2.92
N LEU A 119 5.70 -11.81 -2.24
CA LEU A 119 7.00 -11.46 -2.84
C LEU A 119 7.39 -12.46 -3.94
N GLY A 120 7.26 -13.76 -3.66
CA GLY A 120 7.55 -14.81 -4.63
C GLY A 120 6.67 -14.69 -5.89
N ILE A 121 5.38 -14.39 -5.72
CA ILE A 121 4.45 -14.15 -6.82
C ILE A 121 4.86 -12.90 -7.62
N ALA A 122 5.20 -11.80 -6.94
CA ALA A 122 5.64 -10.56 -7.60
C ALA A 122 6.94 -10.78 -8.39
N MET A 123 7.95 -11.43 -7.80
CA MET A 123 9.20 -11.78 -8.48
C MET A 123 8.96 -12.69 -9.69
N LEU A 124 8.09 -13.69 -9.55
CA LEU A 124 7.73 -14.60 -10.63
C LEU A 124 7.07 -13.85 -11.80
N LEU A 125 6.08 -13.00 -11.53
CA LEU A 125 5.36 -12.27 -12.56
C LEU A 125 6.24 -11.21 -13.24
N ALA A 126 7.07 -10.48 -12.50
CA ALA A 126 7.99 -9.50 -13.06
C ALA A 126 9.08 -10.17 -13.92
N SER A 127 9.75 -11.20 -13.38
CA SER A 127 10.80 -11.91 -14.10
C SER A 127 10.24 -12.71 -15.29
N ARG A 128 8.96 -13.08 -15.28
CA ARG A 128 8.30 -13.70 -16.45
C ARG A 128 8.24 -12.75 -17.64
N ILE A 129 8.02 -11.46 -17.43
CA ILE A 129 8.04 -10.44 -18.50
C ILE A 129 9.42 -10.44 -19.16
N ALA A 130 10.49 -10.35 -18.35
CA ALA A 130 11.85 -10.39 -18.84
C ALA A 130 12.23 -11.72 -19.51
N TRP A 131 11.84 -12.85 -18.90
CA TRP A 131 12.10 -14.19 -19.43
C TRP A 131 11.50 -14.38 -20.82
N ARG A 132 10.26 -13.94 -21.01
CA ARG A 132 9.51 -14.15 -22.26
C ARG A 132 9.96 -13.20 -23.37
N LEU A 133 10.42 -11.99 -23.02
CA LEU A 133 10.63 -10.91 -24.00
C LEU A 133 12.10 -10.54 -24.24
N MET A 134 12.99 -10.81 -23.28
CA MET A 134 14.37 -10.32 -23.31
C MET A 134 15.39 -11.45 -23.13
N GLY A 135 15.15 -12.35 -22.18
CA GLY A 135 15.99 -13.52 -21.98
C GLY A 135 16.17 -13.91 -20.51
N GLU A 136 17.04 -14.90 -20.30
CA GLU A 136 17.37 -15.49 -19.01
C GLU A 136 18.17 -14.55 -18.09
N GLU A 137 19.17 -13.88 -18.68
CA GLU A 137 20.03 -12.93 -17.98
C GLU A 137 19.19 -11.78 -17.43
N GLU A 138 18.29 -11.24 -18.25
CA GLU A 138 17.34 -10.21 -17.84
C GLU A 138 16.36 -10.70 -16.79
N ALA A 139 15.82 -11.93 -16.89
CA ALA A 139 14.94 -12.47 -15.85
C ALA A 139 15.62 -12.55 -14.48
N THR A 140 16.90 -12.94 -14.46
CA THR A 140 17.71 -13.00 -13.24
C THR A 140 18.00 -11.59 -12.71
N LEU A 141 18.36 -10.67 -13.59
CA LEU A 141 18.59 -9.26 -13.23
C LEU A 141 17.31 -8.58 -12.74
N THR A 142 16.13 -8.90 -13.29
CA THR A 142 14.85 -8.41 -12.78
C THR A 142 14.64 -8.85 -11.34
N SER A 143 14.87 -10.13 -11.01
CA SER A 143 14.78 -10.61 -9.63
C SER A 143 15.75 -9.88 -8.70
N LEU A 144 16.99 -9.64 -9.15
CA LEU A 144 17.99 -8.89 -8.39
C LEU A 144 17.59 -7.42 -8.18
N ILE A 145 17.05 -6.76 -9.20
CA ILE A 145 16.59 -5.37 -9.09
C ILE A 145 15.46 -5.26 -8.07
N LEU A 146 14.51 -6.20 -8.07
CA LEU A 146 13.45 -6.24 -7.05
C LEU A 146 14.03 -6.47 -5.66
N ALA A 147 15.03 -7.35 -5.53
CA ALA A 147 15.75 -7.59 -4.29
C ALA A 147 16.56 -6.38 -3.77
N LEU A 148 16.77 -5.36 -4.60
CA LEU A 148 17.45 -4.12 -4.22
C LEU A 148 16.48 -2.94 -4.09
N SER A 149 15.21 -3.12 -4.48
CA SER A 149 14.22 -2.06 -4.48
C SER A 149 13.59 -1.90 -3.11
N VAL A 150 14.09 -0.95 -2.32
CA VAL A 150 13.56 -0.63 -0.98
C VAL A 150 12.03 -0.38 -1.00
N PRO A 151 11.45 0.40 -1.93
CA PRO A 151 10.00 0.55 -2.05
C PRO A 151 9.21 -0.75 -2.19
N VAL A 152 9.72 -1.68 -3.01
CA VAL A 152 9.07 -2.96 -3.27
C VAL A 152 9.23 -3.89 -2.08
N LEU A 153 10.44 -3.97 -1.52
CA LEU A 153 10.73 -4.82 -0.37
C LEU A 153 10.00 -4.36 0.88
N PHE A 154 9.84 -3.05 1.09
CA PHE A 154 9.05 -2.52 2.19
C PHE A 154 7.66 -3.17 2.17
N GLN A 155 6.91 -3.01 1.06
CA GLN A 155 5.53 -3.52 0.91
C GLN A 155 5.37 -5.05 0.85
N LEU A 156 6.47 -5.80 0.84
CA LEU A 156 6.48 -7.27 0.70
C LEU A 156 7.35 -7.95 1.78
N SER A 157 7.80 -7.19 2.78
CA SER A 157 8.64 -7.68 3.87
C SER A 157 7.80 -8.35 4.97
N PRO A 158 8.40 -9.25 5.78
CA PRO A 158 7.73 -9.80 6.95
C PRO A 158 7.12 -8.72 7.83
N MET A 159 5.98 -9.02 8.46
CA MET A 159 5.16 -8.10 9.24
C MET A 159 4.38 -7.04 8.44
N ARG A 160 4.65 -6.84 7.13
CA ARG A 160 3.76 -6.04 6.24
C ARG A 160 2.65 -6.91 5.68
N ILE A 161 1.48 -6.85 6.30
CA ILE A 161 0.31 -7.63 5.89
C ILE A 161 -0.82 -6.77 5.33
N ASP A 162 -0.60 -5.47 5.15
CA ASP A 162 -1.53 -4.63 4.42
C ASP A 162 -1.56 -4.92 2.90
N HIS A 163 -2.41 -4.20 2.17
CA HIS A 163 -2.89 -4.56 0.85
C HIS A 163 -1.95 -4.22 -0.33
N HIS A 164 -0.89 -3.42 -0.13
CA HIS A 164 -0.01 -2.93 -1.21
C HIS A 164 0.75 -4.03 -1.94
N GLY A 165 1.17 -5.09 -1.23
CA GLY A 165 1.80 -6.25 -1.85
C GLY A 165 0.88 -6.92 -2.88
N TRP A 166 -0.42 -6.98 -2.60
CA TRP A 166 -1.42 -7.53 -3.52
C TRP A 166 -1.73 -6.59 -4.68
N GLN A 167 -1.67 -5.27 -4.48
CA GLN A 167 -1.76 -4.29 -5.58
C GLN A 167 -0.62 -4.46 -6.58
N ILE A 168 0.62 -4.66 -6.10
CA ILE A 168 1.79 -4.99 -6.92
C ILE A 168 1.54 -6.25 -7.77
N VAL A 169 1.03 -7.32 -7.15
CA VAL A 169 0.70 -8.57 -7.85
C VAL A 169 -0.38 -8.34 -8.92
N CYS A 170 -1.43 -7.57 -8.62
CA CYS A 170 -2.49 -7.26 -9.59
C CYS A 170 -1.96 -6.44 -10.78
N ALA A 171 -1.11 -5.44 -10.53
CA ALA A 171 -0.47 -4.66 -11.59
C ALA A 171 0.37 -5.54 -12.53
N LEU A 172 1.21 -6.40 -11.95
CA LEU A 172 2.05 -7.33 -12.71
C LEU A 172 1.22 -8.38 -13.46
N ALA A 173 0.14 -8.89 -12.86
CA ALA A 173 -0.78 -9.83 -13.49
C ALA A 173 -1.47 -9.22 -14.71
N ALA A 174 -1.93 -7.96 -14.61
CA ALA A 174 -2.52 -7.22 -15.72
C ALA A 174 -1.52 -7.08 -16.89
N VAL A 175 -0.28 -6.65 -16.61
CA VAL A 175 0.77 -6.52 -17.64
C VAL A 175 1.15 -7.87 -18.25
N ASN A 176 1.20 -8.93 -17.43
CA ASN A 176 1.42 -10.30 -17.93
C ASN A 176 0.26 -10.79 -18.82
N GLY A 177 -0.96 -10.35 -18.57
CA GLY A 177 -2.15 -10.60 -19.40
C GLY A 177 -1.98 -10.07 -20.82
N LEU A 178 -1.41 -8.87 -20.99
CA LEU A 178 -1.15 -8.24 -22.28
C LEU A 178 -0.24 -9.07 -23.21
N MET A 179 0.54 -10.01 -22.66
CA MET A 179 1.41 -10.92 -23.41
C MET A 179 0.67 -12.16 -23.96
N ALA A 180 -0.61 -12.37 -23.64
CA ALA A 180 -1.36 -13.52 -24.12
C ALA A 180 -1.66 -13.45 -25.64
N ARG A 181 -1.74 -14.61 -26.28
CA ARG A 181 -2.00 -14.74 -27.74
C ARG A 181 -3.44 -14.39 -28.12
N SER A 182 -4.37 -14.79 -27.28
CA SER A 182 -5.80 -14.61 -27.51
C SER A 182 -6.23 -13.30 -26.88
N GLU A 183 -6.95 -12.47 -27.64
CA GLU A 183 -7.58 -11.25 -27.11
C GLU A 183 -8.52 -11.56 -25.95
N ARG A 184 -9.28 -12.67 -26.03
CA ARG A 184 -10.12 -13.16 -24.93
C ARG A 184 -9.32 -13.41 -23.65
N VAL A 185 -8.32 -14.29 -23.70
CA VAL A 185 -7.48 -14.60 -22.52
C VAL A 185 -6.78 -13.35 -21.99
N SER A 186 -6.23 -12.53 -22.89
CA SER A 186 -5.55 -11.28 -22.54
C SER A 186 -6.50 -10.33 -21.81
N GLY A 187 -7.67 -10.06 -22.38
CA GLY A 187 -8.68 -9.19 -21.80
C GLY A 187 -9.20 -9.71 -20.47
N TRP A 188 -9.54 -11.00 -20.39
CA TRP A 188 -10.03 -11.58 -19.13
C TRP A 188 -9.01 -11.52 -17.99
N VAL A 189 -7.73 -11.78 -18.27
CA VAL A 189 -6.66 -11.65 -17.26
C VAL A 189 -6.48 -10.20 -16.85
N VAL A 190 -6.45 -9.26 -17.79
CA VAL A 190 -6.33 -7.82 -17.50
C VAL A 190 -7.51 -7.36 -16.66
N GLY A 191 -8.75 -7.56 -17.13
CA GLY A 191 -9.96 -7.12 -16.47
C GLY A 191 -10.14 -7.73 -15.08
N ALA A 192 -9.89 -9.04 -14.92
CA ALA A 192 -9.95 -9.70 -13.61
C ALA A 192 -8.90 -9.16 -12.64
N SER A 193 -7.67 -8.89 -13.12
CA SER A 193 -6.61 -8.31 -12.28
C SER A 193 -6.96 -6.90 -11.80
N LEU A 194 -7.51 -6.06 -12.69
CA LEU A 194 -7.93 -4.71 -12.33
C LEU A 194 -9.15 -4.72 -11.40
N ALA A 195 -10.12 -5.62 -11.61
CA ALA A 195 -11.28 -5.74 -10.74
C ALA A 195 -10.88 -6.23 -9.35
N THR A 196 -9.95 -7.19 -9.28
CA THR A 196 -9.38 -7.66 -8.02
C THR A 196 -8.64 -6.53 -7.30
N TRP A 197 -7.82 -5.75 -8.02
CA TRP A 197 -7.16 -4.58 -7.45
C TRP A 197 -8.18 -3.62 -6.84
N LEU A 198 -9.17 -3.14 -7.60
CA LEU A 198 -10.13 -2.18 -7.07
C LEU A 198 -10.97 -2.74 -5.92
N SER A 199 -11.27 -4.04 -5.96
CA SER A 199 -11.96 -4.72 -4.86
C SER A 199 -11.11 -4.82 -3.60
N ILE A 200 -9.78 -4.78 -3.73
CA ILE A 200 -8.83 -4.72 -2.60
C ILE A 200 -8.69 -3.26 -2.12
N SER A 201 -8.50 -2.32 -3.04
CA SER A 201 -8.30 -0.90 -2.74
C SER A 201 -8.54 -0.02 -3.98
N ILE A 202 -9.32 1.05 -3.80
CA ILE A 202 -9.66 1.99 -4.87
C ILE A 202 -8.45 2.83 -5.34
N GLU A 203 -7.34 2.82 -4.60
CA GLU A 203 -6.08 3.45 -5.02
C GLU A 203 -5.59 2.96 -6.39
N GLY A 204 -6.01 1.77 -6.83
CA GLY A 204 -5.72 1.23 -8.16
C GLY A 204 -6.47 1.90 -9.31
N LEU A 205 -7.42 2.79 -9.03
CA LEU A 205 -8.31 3.38 -10.04
C LEU A 205 -7.55 4.19 -11.12
N PRO A 206 -6.60 5.08 -10.77
CA PRO A 206 -5.86 5.84 -11.78
C PRO A 206 -5.09 4.95 -12.75
N LEU A 207 -4.42 3.89 -12.27
CA LEU A 207 -3.68 2.99 -13.15
C LEU A 207 -4.60 2.08 -13.95
N SER A 208 -5.73 1.65 -13.37
CA SER A 208 -6.76 0.89 -14.09
C SER A 208 -7.32 1.71 -15.27
N ALA A 209 -7.63 2.99 -15.04
CA ALA A 209 -8.07 3.91 -16.08
C ALA A 209 -7.00 4.08 -17.18
N ALA A 210 -5.73 4.23 -16.80
CA ALA A 210 -4.63 4.33 -17.76
C ALA A 210 -4.48 3.06 -18.62
N ILE A 211 -4.61 1.87 -18.02
CA ILE A 211 -4.56 0.60 -18.76
C ILE A 211 -5.75 0.50 -19.73
N PHE A 212 -6.96 0.85 -19.31
CA PHE A 212 -8.12 0.90 -20.22
C PHE A 212 -7.92 1.93 -21.35
N ALA A 213 -7.31 3.08 -21.08
CA ALA A 213 -6.98 4.07 -22.10
C ALA A 213 -5.97 3.52 -23.12
N VAL A 214 -4.96 2.74 -22.68
CA VAL A 214 -4.03 2.04 -23.58
C VAL A 214 -4.76 1.00 -24.43
N LEU A 215 -5.69 0.24 -23.85
CA LEU A 215 -6.50 -0.73 -24.62
C LEU A 215 -7.44 -0.04 -25.63
N ALA A 216 -8.05 1.09 -25.27
CA ALA A 216 -8.85 1.91 -26.17
C ALA A 216 -8.00 2.50 -27.31
N TRP A 217 -6.78 2.96 -27.00
CA TRP A 217 -5.81 3.40 -27.99
C TRP A 217 -5.45 2.29 -28.98
N ARG A 218 -5.24 1.06 -28.50
CA ARG A 218 -4.99 -0.09 -29.37
C ARG A 218 -6.12 -0.34 -30.33
N TRP A 219 -7.38 -0.31 -29.86
CA TRP A 219 -8.54 -0.45 -30.74
C TRP A 219 -8.61 0.71 -31.75
N LEU A 220 -8.36 1.95 -31.33
CA LEU A 220 -8.39 3.11 -32.23
C LEU A 220 -7.38 2.99 -33.39
N VAL A 221 -6.16 2.51 -33.09
CA VAL A 221 -5.07 2.35 -34.07
C VAL A 221 -5.25 1.09 -34.92
N ASP A 222 -5.63 -0.03 -34.31
CA ASP A 222 -5.75 -1.34 -34.93
C ASP A 222 -7.12 -1.98 -34.60
N ARG A 223 -8.07 -1.88 -35.54
CA ARG A 223 -9.46 -2.33 -35.36
C ARG A 223 -9.60 -3.84 -35.11
N SER A 224 -8.58 -4.62 -35.44
CA SER A 224 -8.57 -6.05 -35.12
C SER A 224 -8.53 -6.28 -33.61
N GLN A 225 -7.86 -5.38 -32.85
CA GLN A 225 -7.63 -5.49 -31.41
C GLN A 225 -8.84 -5.15 -30.53
N ARG A 226 -10.01 -4.89 -31.12
CA ARG A 226 -11.22 -4.49 -30.39
C ARG A 226 -11.61 -5.49 -29.31
N GLY A 227 -11.41 -6.78 -29.57
CA GLY A 227 -11.79 -7.84 -28.65
C GLY A 227 -11.02 -7.70 -27.34
N LEU A 228 -9.77 -7.23 -27.34
CA LEU A 228 -9.00 -7.08 -26.11
C LEU A 228 -9.68 -6.13 -25.12
N LEU A 229 -10.07 -4.92 -25.57
CA LEU A 229 -10.76 -3.95 -24.70
C LEU A 229 -12.11 -4.49 -24.22
N VAL A 230 -12.89 -5.08 -25.14
CA VAL A 230 -14.24 -5.60 -24.83
C VAL A 230 -14.17 -6.72 -23.78
N HIS A 231 -13.27 -7.70 -23.96
CA HIS A 231 -13.12 -8.77 -22.97
C HIS A 231 -12.57 -8.25 -21.64
N ALA A 232 -11.68 -7.24 -21.66
CA ALA A 232 -11.17 -6.62 -20.44
C ALA A 232 -12.26 -5.91 -19.64
N ILE A 233 -13.08 -5.08 -20.28
CA ILE A 233 -14.14 -4.35 -19.57
C ILE A 233 -15.27 -5.28 -19.11
N GLN A 234 -15.58 -6.32 -19.88
CA GLN A 234 -16.54 -7.36 -19.48
C GLN A 234 -16.04 -8.13 -18.25
N ALA A 235 -14.79 -8.61 -18.29
CA ALA A 235 -14.19 -9.30 -17.16
C ALA A 235 -14.12 -8.39 -15.93
N PHE A 236 -13.76 -7.12 -16.12
CA PHE A 236 -13.71 -6.14 -15.05
C PHE A 236 -15.06 -5.93 -14.38
N ALA A 237 -16.14 -5.75 -15.17
CA ALA A 237 -17.49 -5.61 -14.64
C ALA A 237 -18.00 -6.89 -13.96
N ILE A 238 -17.84 -8.05 -14.61
CA ILE A 238 -18.34 -9.35 -14.11
C ILE A 238 -17.59 -9.77 -12.83
N ILE A 239 -16.26 -9.74 -12.86
CA ILE A 239 -15.44 -10.09 -11.70
C ILE A 239 -15.60 -9.06 -10.60
N GLY A 240 -15.71 -7.77 -10.91
CA GLY A 240 -15.99 -6.72 -9.92
C GLY A 240 -17.31 -6.97 -9.20
N ALA A 241 -18.39 -7.30 -9.94
CA ALA A 241 -19.67 -7.65 -9.34
C ALA A 241 -19.60 -8.94 -8.51
N ALA A 242 -18.91 -9.97 -9.00
CA ALA A 242 -18.73 -11.21 -8.25
C ALA A 242 -17.94 -11.01 -6.96
N LEU A 243 -16.87 -10.22 -6.99
CA LEU A 243 -16.07 -9.89 -5.81
C LEU A 243 -16.85 -9.03 -4.82
N PHE A 244 -17.63 -8.07 -5.28
CA PHE A 244 -18.52 -7.29 -4.42
C PHE A 244 -19.52 -8.21 -3.69
N LEU A 245 -20.19 -9.10 -4.42
CA LEU A 245 -21.11 -10.07 -3.81
C LEU A 245 -20.38 -11.02 -2.84
N LEU A 246 -19.14 -11.40 -3.15
CA LEU A 246 -18.33 -12.27 -2.31
C LEU A 246 -17.86 -11.57 -1.03
N THR A 247 -17.53 -10.28 -1.05
CA THR A 247 -16.91 -9.61 0.11
C THR A 247 -17.84 -8.66 0.88
N ARG A 248 -18.90 -8.15 0.24
CA ARG A 248 -19.88 -7.23 0.83
C ARG A 248 -21.30 -7.82 0.88
N GLY A 249 -21.57 -8.84 0.07
CA GLY A 249 -22.90 -9.44 -0.03
C GLY A 249 -23.89 -8.54 -0.76
N ALA A 250 -25.19 -8.80 -0.57
CA ALA A 250 -26.28 -7.98 -1.12
C ALA A 250 -26.94 -7.07 -0.08
N GLY A 251 -26.48 -7.09 1.17
CA GLY A 251 -27.06 -6.34 2.29
C GLY A 251 -26.51 -4.93 2.46
N ASP A 252 -25.22 -4.72 2.19
CA ASP A 252 -24.59 -3.40 2.22
C ASP A 252 -24.59 -2.77 0.82
N LEU A 253 -25.63 -1.99 0.53
CA LEU A 253 -25.78 -1.23 -0.72
C LEU A 253 -25.40 0.25 -0.56
N ALA A 254 -24.73 0.62 0.55
CA ALA A 254 -24.32 1.99 0.76
C ALA A 254 -23.25 2.43 -0.25
N THR A 255 -23.26 3.72 -0.57
CA THR A 255 -22.29 4.30 -1.49
C THR A 255 -21.08 4.78 -0.73
N TYR A 256 -19.95 4.13 -1.00
CA TYR A 256 -18.64 4.49 -0.46
C TYR A 256 -17.74 5.01 -1.58
N CYS A 257 -16.92 6.03 -1.28
CA CYS A 257 -15.94 6.61 -2.21
C CYS A 257 -14.55 5.96 -2.07
N ASP A 258 -14.30 5.24 -0.98
CA ASP A 258 -13.03 4.62 -0.60
C ASP A 258 -12.96 3.12 -0.90
N ALA A 259 -14.08 2.53 -1.36
CA ALA A 259 -14.22 1.13 -1.67
C ALA A 259 -15.20 0.93 -2.84
N VAL A 260 -15.07 -0.18 -3.57
CA VAL A 260 -16.03 -0.55 -4.61
C VAL A 260 -17.42 -0.70 -3.97
N SER A 261 -18.38 0.02 -4.54
CA SER A 261 -19.76 0.16 -4.08
C SER A 261 -20.70 0.10 -5.30
N PRO A 262 -22.03 0.01 -5.11
CA PRO A 262 -22.96 -0.15 -6.24
C PRO A 262 -22.81 0.89 -7.36
N VAL A 263 -22.46 2.14 -7.03
CA VAL A 263 -22.19 3.17 -8.03
C VAL A 263 -21.01 2.81 -8.93
N HIS A 264 -19.91 2.30 -8.37
CA HIS A 264 -18.75 1.85 -9.13
C HIS A 264 -19.10 0.67 -10.04
N LEU A 265 -19.87 -0.30 -9.52
CA LEU A 265 -20.35 -1.42 -10.34
C LEU A 265 -21.24 -0.96 -11.49
N ALA A 266 -22.10 0.04 -11.27
CA ALA A 266 -22.91 0.63 -12.32
C ALA A 266 -22.04 1.31 -13.40
N MET A 267 -20.99 2.04 -12.99
CA MET A 267 -20.01 2.59 -13.93
C MET A 267 -19.34 1.51 -14.78
N PHE A 268 -18.92 0.40 -14.16
CA PHE A 268 -18.23 -0.69 -14.84
C PHE A 268 -19.17 -1.42 -15.81
N ALA A 269 -20.40 -1.71 -15.37
CA ALA A 269 -21.43 -2.34 -16.18
C ALA A 269 -21.84 -1.45 -17.35
N PHE A 270 -21.99 -0.15 -17.15
CA PHE A 270 -22.28 0.81 -18.20
C PHE A 270 -21.17 0.85 -19.25
N GLY A 271 -19.91 1.01 -18.83
CA GLY A 271 -18.76 0.97 -19.72
C GLY A 271 -18.68 -0.35 -20.50
N ALA A 272 -18.93 -1.48 -19.83
CA ALA A 272 -18.93 -2.79 -20.47
C ALA A 272 -20.04 -2.93 -21.51
N ALA A 273 -21.26 -2.47 -21.21
CA ALA A 273 -22.40 -2.51 -22.13
C ALA A 273 -22.13 -1.65 -23.37
N ILE A 274 -21.71 -0.40 -23.19
CA ILE A 274 -21.45 0.53 -24.30
C ILE A 274 -20.31 0.03 -25.18
N LEU A 275 -19.17 -0.37 -24.62
CA LEU A 275 -18.03 -0.83 -25.42
C LEU A 275 -18.32 -2.17 -26.12
N THR A 276 -19.10 -3.05 -25.49
CA THR A 276 -19.57 -4.29 -26.12
C THR A 276 -20.47 -3.97 -27.30
N LEU A 277 -21.46 -3.09 -27.14
CA LEU A 277 -22.37 -2.68 -28.19
C LEU A 277 -21.61 -1.99 -29.34
N LEU A 278 -20.73 -1.04 -29.01
CA LEU A 278 -19.90 -0.34 -29.98
C LEU A 278 -19.08 -1.32 -30.83
N SER A 279 -18.54 -2.39 -30.23
CA SER A 279 -17.75 -3.39 -30.97
C SER A 279 -18.54 -4.17 -32.03
N ARG A 280 -19.88 -4.20 -31.93
CA ARG A 280 -20.77 -4.87 -32.90
C ARG A 280 -20.98 -4.07 -34.18
N PHE A 281 -20.68 -2.77 -34.15
CA PHE A 281 -20.84 -1.87 -35.29
C PHE A 281 -19.54 -1.65 -36.10
N GLU A 282 -18.50 -2.45 -35.86
CA GLU A 282 -17.29 -2.40 -36.70
C GLU A 282 -17.53 -3.02 -38.09
N PRO A 283 -17.00 -2.44 -39.19
CA PRO A 283 -16.14 -1.26 -39.24
C PRO A 283 -16.90 0.07 -39.09
N MET A 284 -16.38 1.00 -38.28
CA MET A 284 -16.97 2.35 -38.11
C MET A 284 -15.99 3.51 -38.30
N PRO A 285 -16.44 4.74 -38.63
CA PRO A 285 -15.59 5.92 -38.67
C PRO A 285 -14.89 6.19 -37.34
N ARG A 286 -13.65 6.70 -37.37
CA ARG A 286 -12.87 6.98 -36.13
C ARG A 286 -13.57 7.99 -35.21
N GLY A 287 -14.27 8.97 -35.77
CA GLY A 287 -15.06 9.93 -35.00
C GLY A 287 -16.17 9.27 -34.19
N LEU A 288 -16.85 8.26 -34.76
CA LEU A 288 -17.88 7.50 -34.05
C LEU A 288 -17.29 6.63 -32.94
N LEU A 289 -16.13 6.01 -33.20
CA LEU A 289 -15.40 5.23 -32.19
C LEU A 289 -14.97 6.12 -31.01
N LEU A 290 -14.39 7.29 -31.29
CA LEU A 290 -14.01 8.27 -30.27
C LEU A 290 -15.24 8.78 -29.51
N GLY A 291 -16.33 9.10 -30.22
CA GLY A 291 -17.61 9.46 -29.60
C GLY A 291 -18.14 8.35 -28.68
N GLY A 292 -18.00 7.08 -29.08
CA GLY A 292 -18.35 5.93 -28.25
C GLY A 292 -17.47 5.78 -27.01
N PHE A 293 -16.16 6.04 -27.09
CA PHE A 293 -15.28 6.07 -25.92
C PHE A 293 -15.62 7.21 -24.97
N VAL A 294 -15.88 8.41 -25.51
CA VAL A 294 -16.34 9.57 -24.72
C VAL A 294 -17.69 9.26 -24.07
N PHE A 295 -18.60 8.60 -24.78
CA PHE A 295 -19.90 8.21 -24.22
C PHE A 295 -19.75 7.16 -23.11
N ALA A 296 -18.91 6.15 -23.30
CA ALA A 296 -18.66 5.12 -22.29
C ALA A 296 -18.04 5.71 -21.01
N GLY A 297 -16.94 6.48 -21.15
CA GLY A 297 -16.24 7.07 -20.01
C GLY A 297 -17.00 8.23 -19.38
N GLY A 298 -17.53 9.14 -20.20
CA GLY A 298 -18.32 10.28 -19.76
C GLY A 298 -19.65 9.87 -19.12
N GLY A 299 -20.33 8.85 -19.67
CA GLY A 299 -21.54 8.29 -19.06
C GLY A 299 -21.26 7.59 -17.73
N ALA A 300 -20.16 6.83 -17.63
CA ALA A 300 -19.72 6.27 -16.35
C ALA A 300 -19.44 7.38 -15.31
N LEU A 301 -18.71 8.43 -15.69
CA LEU A 301 -18.47 9.57 -14.80
C LEU A 301 -19.77 10.30 -14.44
N ALA A 302 -20.68 10.47 -15.39
CA ALA A 302 -21.99 11.08 -15.14
C ALA A 302 -22.83 10.28 -14.14
N ILE A 303 -22.79 8.94 -14.19
CA ILE A 303 -23.43 8.07 -13.18
C ILE A 303 -22.86 8.39 -11.80
N LEU A 304 -21.54 8.44 -11.64
CA LEU A 304 -20.90 8.77 -10.36
C LEU A 304 -21.32 10.17 -9.87
N LEU A 305 -21.18 11.19 -10.71
CA LEU A 305 -21.47 12.57 -10.32
C LEU A 305 -22.96 12.83 -10.04
N ALA A 306 -23.86 12.11 -10.70
CA ALA A 306 -25.30 12.24 -10.48
C ALA A 306 -25.79 11.49 -9.23
N THR A 307 -25.15 10.38 -8.86
CA THR A 307 -25.61 9.51 -7.76
C THR A 307 -24.79 9.64 -6.48
N ALA A 308 -23.53 10.04 -6.62
CA ALA A 308 -22.56 10.16 -5.54
C ALA A 308 -21.61 11.36 -5.77
N PRO A 309 -22.15 12.60 -5.89
CA PRO A 309 -21.34 13.79 -6.14
C PRO A 309 -20.24 14.01 -5.09
N GLN A 310 -20.43 13.54 -3.86
CA GLN A 310 -19.44 13.57 -2.79
C GLN A 310 -18.12 12.85 -3.14
N CYS A 311 -18.16 11.85 -4.02
CA CYS A 311 -16.96 11.11 -4.44
C CYS A 311 -16.11 11.87 -5.46
N ALA A 312 -16.58 13.01 -5.99
CA ALA A 312 -15.85 13.80 -6.98
C ALA A 312 -14.50 14.33 -6.47
N THR A 313 -14.39 14.52 -5.15
CA THR A 313 -13.21 15.05 -4.46
C THR A 313 -12.36 13.96 -3.79
N GLY A 314 -12.66 12.68 -4.06
CA GLY A 314 -11.87 11.52 -3.61
C GLY A 314 -12.34 10.92 -2.28
N GLY A 315 -11.70 9.82 -1.86
CA GLY A 315 -12.07 9.04 -0.67
C GLY A 315 -11.90 9.76 0.68
N PHE A 316 -11.21 10.89 0.70
CA PHE A 316 -10.98 11.72 1.89
C PHE A 316 -11.77 13.04 1.85
N ALA A 317 -12.67 13.21 0.88
CA ALA A 317 -13.43 14.44 0.66
C ALA A 317 -14.27 14.87 1.87
N GLU A 318 -14.76 13.89 2.64
CA GLU A 318 -15.69 14.09 3.74
C GLU A 318 -14.99 14.20 5.10
N LEU A 319 -13.66 14.16 5.14
CA LEU A 319 -12.92 14.35 6.40
C LEU A 319 -13.24 15.70 7.03
N ASP A 320 -13.44 15.70 8.34
CA ASP A 320 -13.53 16.93 9.11
C ASP A 320 -12.23 17.75 8.93
N PRO A 321 -12.32 19.08 8.74
CA PRO A 321 -11.13 19.92 8.56
C PRO A 321 -10.07 19.78 9.66
N LEU A 322 -10.48 19.47 10.89
CA LEU A 322 -9.57 19.23 12.00
C LEU A 322 -8.79 17.92 11.80
N VAL A 323 -9.49 16.85 11.44
CA VAL A 323 -8.88 15.53 11.13
C VAL A 323 -7.96 15.65 9.93
N ALA A 324 -8.37 16.37 8.88
CA ALA A 324 -7.53 16.62 7.73
C ALA A 324 -6.22 17.34 8.10
N ARG A 325 -6.30 18.36 8.97
CA ARG A 325 -5.16 19.19 9.38
C ARG A 325 -4.20 18.51 10.34
N TYR A 326 -4.69 17.64 11.21
CA TYR A 326 -3.90 17.07 12.30
C TYR A 326 -3.53 15.61 12.10
N TRP A 327 -4.29 14.87 11.30
CA TRP A 327 -3.99 13.48 10.94
C TRP A 327 -3.62 13.33 9.47
N HIS A 328 -4.52 13.66 8.53
CA HIS A 328 -4.33 13.29 7.11
C HIS A 328 -3.03 13.86 6.51
N VAL A 329 -2.73 15.15 6.75
CA VAL A 329 -1.47 15.77 6.27
C VAL A 329 -0.19 15.18 6.86
N ASN A 330 -0.30 14.44 7.98
CA ASN A 330 0.80 13.77 8.64
C ASN A 330 0.91 12.28 8.23
N VAL A 331 -0.01 11.76 7.42
CA VAL A 331 0.13 10.45 6.75
C VAL A 331 1.09 10.63 5.57
N VAL A 332 2.39 10.71 5.88
CA VAL A 332 3.41 11.18 4.95
C VAL A 332 3.50 10.29 3.71
N GLU A 333 3.30 8.99 3.83
CA GLU A 333 3.37 8.06 2.70
C GLU A 333 2.28 8.26 1.63
N GLY A 334 1.13 8.84 2.00
CA GLY A 334 0.06 9.22 1.08
C GLY A 334 0.32 10.54 0.37
N MET A 335 1.31 11.32 0.80
CA MET A 335 1.59 12.65 0.26
C MET A 335 2.37 12.60 -1.06
N PRO A 336 2.31 13.68 -1.86
CA PRO A 336 3.11 13.81 -3.06
C PRO A 336 4.63 13.72 -2.81
N ILE A 337 5.38 13.36 -3.84
CA ILE A 337 6.82 13.12 -3.74
C ILE A 337 7.60 14.36 -3.26
N TRP A 338 7.13 15.57 -3.57
CA TRP A 338 7.77 16.82 -3.13
C TRP A 338 7.56 17.16 -1.65
N ARG A 339 6.73 16.38 -0.93
CA ARG A 339 6.57 16.42 0.53
C ARG A 339 7.45 15.39 1.24
N GLN A 340 8.13 14.52 0.50
CA GLN A 340 8.98 13.46 1.05
C GLN A 340 10.40 13.98 1.30
N ASP A 341 11.15 13.27 2.16
CA ASP A 341 12.58 13.50 2.31
C ASP A 341 13.37 13.05 1.07
N VAL A 342 14.59 13.55 0.91
CA VAL A 342 15.41 13.30 -0.29
C VAL A 342 15.70 11.81 -0.52
N LEU A 343 15.87 11.01 0.54
CA LEU A 343 16.15 9.58 0.38
C LEU A 343 14.93 8.87 -0.23
N THR A 344 13.75 9.18 0.31
CA THR A 344 12.47 8.68 -0.19
C THR A 344 12.26 9.10 -1.65
N ILE A 345 12.48 10.38 -1.99
CA ILE A 345 12.39 10.87 -3.38
C ILE A 345 13.30 10.06 -4.31
N LEU A 346 14.56 9.86 -3.93
CA LEU A 346 15.52 9.13 -4.75
C LEU A 346 15.11 7.67 -4.97
N GLN A 347 14.61 7.00 -3.92
CA GLN A 347 14.16 5.61 -4.00
C GLN A 347 12.94 5.44 -4.92
N TYR A 348 11.98 6.34 -4.82
CA TYR A 348 10.73 6.26 -5.59
C TYR A 348 10.83 6.85 -7.00
N ALA A 349 11.77 7.78 -7.28
CA ALA A 349 11.86 8.43 -8.59
C ALA A 349 12.91 7.81 -9.53
N VAL A 350 14.10 7.48 -9.03
CA VAL A 350 15.24 7.13 -9.91
C VAL A 350 14.97 5.82 -10.66
N THR A 351 14.49 4.80 -9.97
CA THR A 351 14.22 3.48 -10.57
C THR A 351 13.16 3.58 -11.68
N PRO A 352 11.97 4.21 -11.45
CA PRO A 352 11.00 4.42 -12.52
C PRO A 352 11.50 5.26 -13.70
N VAL A 353 12.25 6.34 -13.46
CA VAL A 353 12.78 7.19 -14.54
C VAL A 353 13.72 6.40 -15.44
N ILE A 354 14.65 5.64 -14.88
CA ILE A 354 15.55 4.81 -15.69
C ILE A 354 14.78 3.70 -16.39
N GLY A 355 13.82 3.07 -15.70
CA GLY A 355 12.93 2.06 -16.29
C GLY A 355 12.12 2.59 -17.48
N LEU A 356 11.63 3.83 -17.40
CA LEU A 356 10.91 4.51 -18.48
C LEU A 356 11.80 4.73 -19.70
N ILE A 357 13.01 5.26 -19.49
CA ILE A 357 13.99 5.46 -20.56
C ILE A 357 14.32 4.11 -21.22
N ALA A 358 14.51 3.07 -20.41
CA ALA A 358 14.79 1.73 -20.89
C ALA A 358 13.62 1.11 -21.66
N ALA A 359 12.38 1.26 -21.18
CA ALA A 359 11.17 0.77 -21.85
C ALA A 359 10.95 1.48 -23.19
N PHE A 360 11.16 2.79 -23.23
CA PHE A 360 11.11 3.58 -24.46
C PHE A 360 12.19 3.13 -25.46
N ASN A 361 13.42 2.90 -25.00
CA ASN A 361 14.51 2.37 -25.82
C ASN A 361 14.22 0.96 -26.33
N LEU A 362 13.58 0.12 -25.53
CA LEU A 362 13.10 -1.20 -25.95
C LEU A 362 12.03 -1.08 -27.04
N ALA A 363 11.09 -0.14 -26.91
CA ALA A 363 10.09 0.13 -27.93
C ALA A 363 10.73 0.59 -29.24
N SER A 364 11.64 1.57 -29.20
CA SER A 364 12.29 2.12 -30.39
C SER A 364 13.19 1.12 -31.14
N ARG A 365 13.76 0.13 -30.42
CA ARG A 365 14.63 -0.91 -30.98
C ARG A 365 13.88 -2.20 -31.37
N SER A 366 12.61 -2.32 -31.01
CA SER A 366 11.77 -3.49 -31.33
C SER A 366 11.01 -3.31 -32.63
N ARG A 367 10.45 -4.40 -33.17
CA ARG A 367 9.60 -4.38 -34.38
C ARG A 367 8.23 -4.99 -34.10
N GLU A 368 7.28 -4.69 -34.98
CA GLU A 368 5.95 -5.31 -35.03
C GLU A 368 5.23 -5.34 -33.68
N TRP A 369 4.79 -6.52 -33.22
CA TRP A 369 4.04 -6.69 -31.99
C TRP A 369 4.88 -6.36 -30.74
N LEU A 370 6.19 -6.63 -30.75
CA LEU A 370 7.06 -6.36 -29.61
C LEU A 370 7.26 -4.84 -29.41
N ARG A 371 7.34 -4.08 -30.51
CA ARG A 371 7.34 -2.61 -30.47
C ARG A 371 6.05 -2.08 -29.84
N ARG A 372 4.90 -2.61 -30.26
CA ARG A 372 3.59 -2.23 -29.67
C ARG A 372 3.53 -2.55 -28.19
N PHE A 373 3.94 -3.76 -27.79
CA PHE A 373 3.97 -4.16 -26.39
C PHE A 373 4.82 -3.21 -25.54
N TRP A 374 6.06 -2.91 -25.95
CA TRP A 374 6.92 -2.01 -25.18
C TRP A 374 6.43 -0.56 -25.18
N PHE A 375 5.72 -0.13 -26.22
CA PHE A 375 5.05 1.17 -26.23
C PHE A 375 3.91 1.20 -25.21
N ASP A 376 3.00 0.21 -25.23
CA ASP A 376 1.93 0.03 -24.25
C ASP A 376 2.51 -0.01 -22.82
N TYR A 377 3.58 -0.78 -22.62
CA TYR A 377 4.31 -0.88 -21.36
C TYR A 377 4.86 0.47 -20.88
N THR A 378 5.46 1.24 -21.79
CA THR A 378 6.01 2.56 -21.48
C THR A 378 4.92 3.52 -21.02
N LEU A 379 3.74 3.50 -21.66
CA LEU A 379 2.60 4.32 -21.25
C LEU A 379 2.06 3.90 -19.88
N ILE A 380 1.95 2.59 -19.61
CA ILE A 380 1.51 2.08 -18.31
C ILE A 380 2.51 2.45 -17.21
N LEU A 381 3.81 2.27 -17.45
CA LEU A 381 4.85 2.66 -16.50
C LEU A 381 4.86 4.18 -16.28
N LEU A 382 4.59 4.98 -17.32
CA LEU A 382 4.52 6.44 -17.20
C LEU A 382 3.33 6.84 -16.33
N ALA A 383 2.17 6.21 -16.53
CA ALA A 383 1.01 6.44 -15.68
C ALA A 383 1.29 6.04 -14.21
N ALA A 384 1.90 4.87 -13.97
CA ALA A 384 2.29 4.45 -12.63
C ALA A 384 3.28 5.44 -11.99
N PHE A 385 4.25 5.95 -12.76
CA PHE A 385 5.18 6.95 -12.28
C PHE A 385 4.48 8.28 -11.96
N ILE A 386 3.59 8.78 -12.81
CA ILE A 386 2.82 10.00 -12.53
C ILE A 386 2.00 9.85 -11.25
N VAL A 387 1.33 8.70 -11.05
CA VAL A 387 0.61 8.41 -9.80
C VAL A 387 1.56 8.45 -8.60
N SER A 388 2.75 7.86 -8.72
CA SER A 388 3.76 7.89 -7.65
C SER A 388 4.28 9.28 -7.31
N LEU A 389 4.25 10.23 -8.25
CA LEU A 389 4.61 11.62 -7.97
C LEU A 389 3.55 12.30 -7.09
N LEU A 390 2.29 11.91 -7.23
CA LEU A 390 1.16 12.46 -6.48
C LEU A 390 0.94 11.74 -5.15
N VAL A 391 1.27 10.44 -5.08
CA VAL A 391 1.09 9.58 -3.92
C VAL A 391 2.33 8.70 -3.77
N ALA A 392 3.22 9.02 -2.83
CA ALA A 392 4.54 8.39 -2.74
C ALA A 392 4.49 6.86 -2.56
N ARG A 393 3.58 6.33 -1.74
CA ARG A 393 3.43 4.88 -1.52
C ARG A 393 3.14 4.09 -2.81
N ALA A 394 2.44 4.69 -3.77
CA ALA A 394 2.16 4.08 -5.08
C ALA A 394 3.43 3.85 -5.92
N GLY A 395 4.56 4.46 -5.54
CA GLY A 395 5.83 4.27 -6.21
C GLY A 395 6.39 2.86 -6.14
N ALA A 396 5.94 2.01 -5.20
CA ALA A 396 6.30 0.59 -5.21
C ALA A 396 5.81 -0.12 -6.49
N VAL A 397 4.62 0.23 -6.98
CA VAL A 397 4.08 -0.26 -8.27
C VAL A 397 4.88 0.29 -9.45
N ALA A 398 5.29 1.56 -9.41
CA ALA A 398 6.15 2.12 -10.46
C ALA A 398 7.52 1.40 -10.50
N CYS A 399 8.13 1.14 -9.34
CA CYS A 399 9.41 0.45 -9.21
C CYS A 399 9.36 -0.99 -9.70
N VAL A 400 8.32 -1.76 -9.35
CA VAL A 400 8.19 -3.16 -9.78
C VAL A 400 7.98 -3.26 -11.30
N LEU A 401 7.21 -2.34 -11.89
CA LEU A 401 7.04 -2.24 -13.34
C LEU A 401 8.31 -1.70 -14.05
N ALA A 402 9.15 -0.93 -13.37
CA ALA A 402 10.42 -0.48 -13.94
C ALA A 402 11.47 -1.60 -13.99
N ALA A 403 11.37 -2.62 -13.16
CA ALA A 403 12.41 -3.63 -12.99
C ALA A 403 12.73 -4.46 -14.26
N PRO A 404 11.74 -4.95 -15.06
CA PRO A 404 12.05 -5.64 -16.31
C PRO A 404 12.82 -4.79 -17.34
N PRO A 405 12.37 -3.60 -17.77
CA PRO A 405 13.14 -2.80 -18.71
C PRO A 405 14.48 -2.31 -18.12
N LEU A 406 14.53 -2.01 -16.82
CA LEU A 406 15.79 -1.68 -16.15
C LEU A 406 16.80 -2.83 -16.22
N ALA A 407 16.37 -4.09 -16.09
CA ALA A 407 17.25 -5.25 -16.22
C ALA A 407 17.96 -5.30 -17.58
N TRP A 408 17.25 -4.97 -18.66
CA TRP A 408 17.84 -4.87 -20.00
C TRP A 408 18.88 -3.75 -20.09
N GLN A 409 18.59 -2.60 -19.49
CA GLN A 409 19.51 -1.47 -19.48
C GLN A 409 20.77 -1.76 -18.65
N VAL A 410 20.60 -2.39 -17.48
CA VAL A 410 21.68 -2.85 -16.59
C VAL A 410 22.58 -3.85 -17.31
N ARG A 411 22.01 -4.82 -18.02
CA ARG A 411 22.79 -5.75 -18.85
C ARG A 411 23.66 -5.01 -19.86
N SER A 412 23.11 -4.01 -20.56
CA SER A 412 23.88 -3.20 -21.51
C SER A 412 25.02 -2.46 -20.83
N TRP A 413 24.76 -1.85 -19.66
CA TRP A 413 25.78 -1.15 -18.89
C TRP A 413 26.88 -2.08 -18.38
N LEU A 414 26.52 -3.25 -17.83
CA LEU A 414 27.47 -4.26 -17.37
C LEU A 414 28.40 -4.74 -18.49
N ARG A 415 27.85 -4.95 -19.70
CA ARG A 415 28.66 -5.32 -20.87
C ARG A 415 29.64 -4.21 -21.27
N SER A 416 29.17 -2.96 -21.30
CA SER A 416 30.03 -1.82 -21.58
C SER A 416 31.14 -1.66 -20.54
N ILE A 417 30.82 -1.80 -19.24
CA ILE A 417 31.79 -1.71 -18.12
C ILE A 417 32.85 -2.81 -18.23
N ARG A 418 32.45 -4.05 -18.53
CA ARG A 418 33.38 -5.19 -18.68
C ARG A 418 34.38 -4.99 -19.82
N ASN A 419 34.00 -4.25 -20.86
CA ASN A 419 34.86 -3.97 -22.01
C ASN A 419 35.77 -2.75 -21.82
N MET A 420 35.67 -2.03 -20.69
CA MET A 420 36.55 -0.89 -20.40
C MET A 420 37.95 -1.35 -20.00
N LYS A 421 38.96 -0.88 -20.75
CA LYS A 421 40.38 -1.21 -20.51
C LYS A 421 41.02 -0.43 -19.35
N ARG A 422 40.57 0.81 -19.11
CA ARG A 422 41.14 1.69 -18.08
C ARG A 422 40.44 1.49 -16.72
N PRO A 423 41.19 1.36 -15.61
CA PRO A 423 40.61 1.03 -14.29
C PRO A 423 39.74 2.15 -13.72
N ALA A 424 40.18 3.42 -13.78
CA ALA A 424 39.44 4.55 -13.23
C ALA A 424 38.01 4.73 -13.81
N PRO A 425 37.79 4.82 -15.14
CA PRO A 425 36.43 4.92 -15.68
C PRO A 425 35.60 3.66 -15.43
N ARG A 426 36.23 2.48 -15.35
CA ARG A 426 35.53 1.23 -14.99
C ARG A 426 34.99 1.27 -13.57
N VAL A 427 35.78 1.75 -12.60
CA VAL A 427 35.35 1.94 -11.21
C VAL A 427 34.23 2.98 -11.13
N ALA A 428 34.40 4.14 -11.77
CA ALA A 428 33.39 5.20 -11.79
C ALA A 428 32.04 4.72 -12.39
N ALA A 429 32.08 3.99 -13.51
CA ALA A 429 30.89 3.43 -14.13
C ALA A 429 30.23 2.32 -13.28
N THR A 430 31.02 1.52 -12.57
CA THR A 430 30.51 0.52 -11.62
C THR A 430 29.84 1.18 -10.42
N ALA A 431 30.45 2.24 -9.88
CA ALA A 431 29.86 3.04 -8.81
C ALA A 431 28.55 3.70 -9.28
N ALA A 432 28.52 4.29 -10.48
CA ALA A 432 27.31 4.87 -11.05
C ALA A 432 26.19 3.83 -11.24
N LEU A 433 26.52 2.61 -11.66
CA LEU A 433 25.56 1.50 -11.74
C LEU A 433 25.02 1.12 -10.35
N ALA A 434 25.89 1.05 -9.33
CA ALA A 434 25.48 0.78 -7.96
C ALA A 434 24.53 1.87 -7.45
N CYS A 435 24.84 3.16 -7.69
CA CYS A 435 23.95 4.27 -7.35
C CYS A 435 22.62 4.23 -8.11
N ALA A 436 22.60 3.77 -9.37
CA ALA A 436 21.36 3.63 -10.12
C ALA A 436 20.45 2.52 -9.57
N LEU A 437 21.04 1.42 -9.08
CA LEU A 437 20.30 0.29 -8.49
C LEU A 437 19.92 0.51 -7.03
N LEU A 438 20.74 1.29 -6.30
CA LEU A 438 20.53 1.67 -4.91
C LEU A 438 20.66 3.20 -4.78
N PRO A 439 19.65 3.97 -5.20
CA PRO A 439 19.71 5.44 -5.21
C PRO A 439 20.02 6.08 -3.85
N ALA A 440 19.62 5.43 -2.76
CA ALA A 440 19.87 5.89 -1.40
C ALA A 440 21.30 5.58 -0.90
N LEU A 441 22.04 4.67 -1.54
CA LEU A 441 23.35 4.20 -1.05
C LEU A 441 24.36 5.34 -0.84
N PRO A 442 24.55 6.31 -1.76
CA PRO A 442 25.51 7.39 -1.56
C PRO A 442 25.18 8.23 -0.33
N ALA A 443 23.90 8.55 -0.14
CA ALA A 443 23.45 9.37 0.98
C ALA A 443 23.56 8.60 2.31
N MET A 444 23.29 7.30 2.33
CA MET A 444 23.52 6.44 3.50
C MET A 444 25.00 6.36 3.88
N LEU A 445 25.89 6.19 2.90
CA LEU A 445 27.33 6.16 3.13
C LEU A 445 27.85 7.51 3.68
N LEU A 446 27.39 8.62 3.11
CA LEU A 446 27.71 9.97 3.59
C LEU A 446 27.21 10.18 5.02
N ALA A 447 25.99 9.78 5.34
CA ALA A 447 25.44 9.88 6.70
C ALA A 447 26.24 9.05 7.72
N SER A 448 26.71 7.86 7.32
CA SER A 448 27.55 6.99 8.19
C SER A 448 28.98 7.50 8.38
N ALA A 449 29.47 8.36 7.48
CA ALA A 449 30.82 8.92 7.51
C ALA A 449 30.91 10.24 8.31
N ILE A 450 29.78 10.86 8.67
CA ILE A 450 29.75 12.06 9.50
C ILE A 450 29.87 11.65 10.98
N PRO A 451 30.88 12.12 11.74
CA PRO A 451 31.01 11.82 13.16
C PRO A 451 29.77 12.28 13.93
N ALA A 452 29.21 11.42 14.79
CA ALA A 452 28.00 11.66 15.57
C ALA A 452 27.99 12.97 16.39
N ARG A 453 29.18 13.57 16.62
CA ARG A 453 29.35 14.84 17.35
C ARG A 453 28.96 16.08 16.55
N ALA A 454 28.83 16.00 15.22
CA ALA A 454 28.38 17.12 14.38
C ALA A 454 26.85 17.33 14.39
N PHE A 455 26.08 16.34 14.84
CA PHE A 455 24.62 16.41 14.97
C PHE A 455 24.14 17.03 16.29
N VAL A 456 25.04 17.39 17.20
CA VAL A 456 24.69 17.99 18.50
C VAL A 456 24.49 19.52 18.39
N GLY A 457 24.87 20.15 17.27
CA GLY A 457 24.82 21.61 17.10
C GLY A 457 24.05 22.13 15.88
N ALA A 458 23.48 21.26 15.04
CA ALA A 458 22.66 21.67 13.92
C ALA A 458 21.19 21.40 14.24
N SER A 459 20.45 22.46 14.50
CA SER A 459 18.99 22.50 14.56
C SER A 459 18.39 21.60 13.47
N ILE A 460 17.81 20.49 13.90
CA ILE A 460 16.92 19.66 13.08
C ILE A 460 15.86 20.61 12.55
N ALA A 461 15.82 20.79 11.23
CA ALA A 461 14.77 21.55 10.58
C ALA A 461 13.40 21.02 11.08
N PRO A 462 12.42 21.86 11.46
CA PRO A 462 11.21 21.41 12.17
C PRO A 462 10.29 20.45 11.41
N ASN A 463 10.59 20.15 10.14
CA ASN A 463 9.66 19.53 9.18
C ASN A 463 10.26 18.33 8.39
N GLY A 464 11.36 17.72 8.85
CA GLY A 464 11.86 16.48 8.25
C GLY A 464 11.41 15.26 9.08
N PRO A 465 10.92 14.16 8.48
CA PRO A 465 10.75 12.92 9.23
C PRO A 465 12.13 12.51 9.76
N ALA A 466 12.23 12.38 11.07
CA ALA A 466 13.39 11.75 11.68
C ALA A 466 13.54 10.34 11.05
N PRO A 467 14.77 9.84 10.82
CA PRO A 467 14.94 8.42 10.53
C PRO A 467 14.18 7.64 11.60
N VAL A 468 13.50 6.56 11.21
CA VAL A 468 12.72 5.66 12.09
C VAL A 468 13.62 5.16 13.21
N LYS A 469 13.85 5.98 14.23
CA LYS A 469 14.14 5.52 15.57
C LYS A 469 12.84 4.86 15.96
N ALA A 470 12.89 3.53 16.12
CA ALA A 470 11.82 2.79 16.76
C ALA A 470 11.33 3.64 17.93
N SER A 471 10.08 4.09 17.88
CA SER A 471 9.50 4.82 19.00
C SER A 471 9.67 3.93 20.22
N SER A 472 10.07 4.52 21.35
CA SER A 472 10.07 3.84 22.64
C SER A 472 8.64 3.56 23.13
N CYS A 473 7.63 4.05 22.41
CA CYS A 473 6.20 3.82 22.62
C CYS A 473 5.78 2.39 22.23
N LYS A 474 6.25 1.39 22.96
CA LYS A 474 5.89 -0.01 22.72
C LYS A 474 4.81 -0.45 23.67
N VAL A 475 3.56 -0.44 23.21
CA VAL A 475 2.41 -0.92 24.00
C VAL A 475 2.57 -2.40 24.35
N GLY A 476 3.14 -3.19 23.45
CA GLY A 476 3.45 -4.61 23.68
C GLY A 476 4.31 -4.86 24.93
N ASP A 477 5.27 -3.98 25.24
CA ASP A 477 6.15 -4.12 26.41
C ASP A 477 5.36 -3.95 27.73
N ALA A 478 4.25 -3.21 27.70
CA ALA A 478 3.35 -3.00 28.84
C ALA A 478 2.09 -3.88 28.79
N ALA A 479 1.92 -4.74 27.77
CA ALA A 479 0.66 -5.44 27.49
C ALA A 479 0.14 -6.26 28.68
N ALA A 480 1.00 -7.04 29.35
CA ALA A 480 0.60 -7.84 30.50
C ALA A 480 0.08 -7.00 31.67
N ARG A 481 0.60 -5.78 31.85
CA ARG A 481 0.17 -4.85 32.90
C ARG A 481 -1.14 -4.17 32.52
N LEU A 482 -1.31 -3.84 31.23
CA LEU A 482 -2.53 -3.26 30.69
C LEU A 482 -3.69 -4.27 30.73
N GLN A 483 -3.46 -5.52 30.35
CA GLN A 483 -4.47 -6.60 30.36
C GLN A 483 -5.10 -6.87 31.74
N VAL A 484 -4.38 -6.61 32.83
CA VAL A 484 -4.91 -6.82 34.20
C VAL A 484 -5.83 -5.69 34.64
N LEU A 485 -5.83 -4.55 33.93
CA LEU A 485 -6.75 -3.47 34.20
C LEU A 485 -8.19 -3.91 33.88
N PRO A 486 -9.19 -3.49 34.68
CA PRO A 486 -10.58 -3.72 34.33
C PRO A 486 -10.88 -3.21 32.92
N ALA A 487 -11.57 -4.04 32.12
CA ALA A 487 -11.95 -3.70 30.76
C ALA A 487 -12.64 -2.32 30.71
N GLY A 488 -12.29 -1.55 29.69
CA GLY A 488 -12.69 -0.15 29.58
C GLY A 488 -12.00 0.51 28.39
N GLU A 489 -12.53 1.66 27.99
CA GLU A 489 -12.03 2.39 26.83
C GLU A 489 -10.80 3.23 27.18
N PHE A 490 -9.83 3.24 26.26
CA PHE A 490 -8.67 4.11 26.29
C PHE A 490 -8.85 5.31 25.35
N TYR A 491 -8.59 6.51 25.88
CA TYR A 491 -8.10 7.62 25.07
C TYR A 491 -6.61 7.38 24.81
N ALA A 492 -6.25 7.15 23.55
CA ALA A 492 -4.90 6.83 23.11
C ALA A 492 -4.59 7.58 21.81
N PRO A 493 -3.35 8.07 21.60
CA PRO A 493 -2.92 8.55 20.29
C PRO A 493 -3.22 7.53 19.19
N LEU A 494 -3.65 8.04 18.03
CA LEU A 494 -4.06 7.28 16.86
C LEU A 494 -2.99 6.26 16.42
N ASP A 495 -1.71 6.62 16.51
CA ASP A 495 -0.59 5.79 16.07
C ASP A 495 -0.36 4.54 16.95
N ILE A 496 -0.78 4.57 18.22
CA ILE A 496 -0.58 3.45 19.16
C ILE A 496 -1.88 2.73 19.55
N ALA A 497 -3.03 3.27 19.15
CA ALA A 497 -4.33 2.69 19.45
C ALA A 497 -4.51 1.26 18.86
N PRO A 498 -4.06 0.95 17.62
CA PRO A 498 -4.12 -0.42 17.11
C PRO A 498 -3.33 -1.44 17.94
N ASP A 499 -2.19 -1.06 18.51
CA ASP A 499 -1.44 -1.96 19.39
C ASP A 499 -2.20 -2.31 20.67
N LEU A 500 -2.95 -1.36 21.24
CA LEU A 500 -3.83 -1.64 22.39
C LEU A 500 -4.91 -2.66 22.02
N LEU A 501 -5.50 -2.53 20.82
CA LEU A 501 -6.50 -3.47 20.33
C LEU A 501 -5.91 -4.87 20.13
N LEU A 502 -4.70 -4.95 19.59
CA LEU A 502 -4.02 -6.21 19.35
C LEU A 502 -3.61 -6.91 20.65
N THR A 503 -3.14 -6.14 21.64
CA THR A 503 -2.46 -6.71 22.81
C THR A 503 -3.33 -6.81 24.06
N THR A 504 -4.54 -6.25 24.07
CA THR A 504 -5.44 -6.26 25.23
C THR A 504 -6.87 -6.57 24.82
N ASP A 505 -7.80 -6.63 25.78
CA ASP A 505 -9.25 -6.72 25.53
C ASP A 505 -9.95 -5.34 25.62
N HIS A 506 -9.18 -4.25 25.79
CA HIS A 506 -9.72 -2.90 25.90
C HIS A 506 -10.28 -2.37 24.59
N SER A 507 -11.15 -1.37 24.67
CA SER A 507 -11.53 -0.56 23.51
C SER A 507 -10.70 0.72 23.44
N VAL A 508 -10.69 1.37 22.28
CA VAL A 508 -10.05 2.66 22.06
C VAL A 508 -11.06 3.65 21.51
N LEU A 509 -10.90 4.93 21.87
CA LEU A 509 -11.78 5.99 21.40
C LEU A 509 -11.75 6.12 19.88
N ALA A 510 -10.55 6.11 19.29
CA ALA A 510 -10.35 6.19 17.85
C ALA A 510 -9.05 5.50 17.42
N THR A 511 -8.94 5.22 16.12
CA THR A 511 -7.68 4.83 15.45
C THR A 511 -7.50 5.70 14.20
N GLY A 512 -6.30 5.70 13.62
CA GLY A 512 -5.98 6.51 12.44
C GLY A 512 -6.58 6.00 11.12
N HIS A 513 -7.91 5.87 11.04
CA HIS A 513 -8.61 5.40 9.84
C HIS A 513 -9.74 6.36 9.47
N HIS A 514 -9.80 6.82 8.22
CA HIS A 514 -10.68 7.91 7.80
C HIS A 514 -12.18 7.64 7.94
N ARG A 515 -12.62 6.38 8.01
CA ARG A 515 -14.04 6.07 8.32
C ARG A 515 -14.41 6.37 9.77
N GLY A 516 -13.43 6.46 10.66
CA GLY A 516 -13.59 6.89 12.04
C GLY A 516 -13.52 8.41 12.22
N ASP A 517 -13.69 9.21 11.17
CA ASP A 517 -13.53 10.68 11.17
C ASP A 517 -14.18 11.36 12.38
N ALA A 518 -15.43 11.01 12.72
CA ALA A 518 -16.12 11.57 13.88
C ALA A 518 -15.40 11.27 15.22
N SER A 519 -14.96 10.03 15.42
CA SER A 519 -14.22 9.62 16.62
C SER A 519 -12.81 10.24 16.67
N MET A 520 -12.14 10.34 15.52
CA MET A 520 -10.85 10.99 15.39
C MET A 520 -10.94 12.48 15.70
N LYS A 521 -12.02 13.14 15.24
CA LYS A 521 -12.31 14.52 15.59
C LYS A 521 -12.42 14.69 17.10
N VAL A 522 -13.22 13.86 17.77
CA VAL A 522 -13.36 13.90 19.23
C VAL A 522 -12.00 13.72 19.93
N LEU A 523 -11.18 12.80 19.45
CA LEU A 523 -9.82 12.62 19.97
C LEU A 523 -8.99 13.89 19.85
N ILE A 524 -8.96 14.49 18.65
CA ILE A 524 -8.13 15.68 18.37
C ILE A 524 -8.67 16.91 19.12
N GLU A 525 -9.98 17.10 19.20
CA GLU A 525 -10.61 18.16 20.01
C GLU A 525 -10.27 18.00 21.49
N THR A 526 -10.32 16.76 22.00
CA THR A 526 -9.91 16.46 23.37
C THR A 526 -8.43 16.77 23.59
N ALA A 527 -7.56 16.44 22.63
CA ALA A 527 -6.13 16.71 22.69
C ALA A 527 -5.80 18.22 22.75
N LEU A 528 -6.52 19.02 21.96
CA LEU A 528 -6.28 20.45 21.80
C LEU A 528 -7.03 21.32 22.82
N GLY A 529 -8.13 20.80 23.39
CA GLY A 529 -8.95 21.51 24.38
C GLY A 529 -8.30 21.63 25.75
N SER A 530 -8.94 22.38 26.65
CA SER A 530 -8.48 22.51 28.03
C SER A 530 -8.57 21.17 28.80
N PRO A 531 -7.77 20.94 29.86
CA PRO A 531 -7.90 19.75 30.70
C PRO A 531 -9.30 19.54 31.28
N ASP A 532 -10.04 20.63 31.56
CA ASP A 532 -11.42 20.55 32.07
C ASP A 532 -12.42 20.13 30.99
N ASP A 533 -12.26 20.60 29.76
CA ASP A 533 -13.11 20.17 28.65
C ASP A 533 -12.80 18.72 28.26
N ALA A 534 -11.52 18.33 28.26
CA ALA A 534 -11.11 16.94 28.09
C ALA A 534 -11.76 16.04 29.14
N ARG A 535 -11.78 16.45 30.43
CA ARG A 535 -12.45 15.71 31.50
C ARG A 535 -13.94 15.48 31.17
N LYS A 536 -14.66 16.53 30.76
CA LYS A 536 -16.10 16.43 30.44
C LYS A 536 -16.34 15.48 29.28
N ILE A 537 -15.55 15.57 28.21
CA ILE A 537 -15.67 14.71 27.03
C ILE A 537 -15.44 13.24 27.44
N LEU A 538 -14.32 12.95 28.08
CA LEU A 538 -13.95 11.59 28.50
C LEU A 538 -14.95 11.00 29.51
N ALA A 539 -15.43 11.81 30.46
CA ALA A 539 -16.43 11.38 31.44
C ALA A 539 -17.78 11.08 30.79
N SER A 540 -18.26 11.95 29.90
CA SER A 540 -19.55 11.76 29.20
C SER A 540 -19.60 10.49 28.35
N ARG A 541 -18.43 10.08 27.84
CA ARG A 541 -18.23 8.87 27.04
C ARG A 541 -18.04 7.61 27.90
N GLY A 542 -17.67 7.77 29.17
CA GLY A 542 -17.28 6.67 30.04
C GLY A 542 -15.88 6.13 29.73
N THR A 543 -14.99 6.95 29.18
CA THR A 543 -13.59 6.56 28.93
C THR A 543 -12.89 6.28 30.27
N ALA A 544 -12.30 5.09 30.40
CA ALA A 544 -11.75 4.61 31.66
C ALA A 544 -10.29 5.01 31.86
N TYR A 545 -9.52 5.08 30.76
CA TYR A 545 -8.08 5.28 30.80
C TYR A 545 -7.62 6.31 29.78
N VAL A 546 -6.54 7.01 30.13
CA VAL A 546 -5.77 7.86 29.23
C VAL A 546 -4.38 7.25 29.11
N ILE A 547 -3.88 7.07 27.89
CA ILE A 547 -2.50 6.69 27.63
C ILE A 547 -1.81 7.77 26.80
N ALA A 548 -0.57 8.08 27.14
CA ALA A 548 0.28 8.99 26.40
C ALA A 548 1.66 8.39 26.21
N CYS A 549 2.31 8.78 25.12
CA CYS A 549 3.72 8.51 24.91
C CYS A 549 4.47 9.79 24.54
N PRO A 550 5.34 10.32 25.42
CA PRO A 550 6.05 11.57 25.18
C PRO A 550 6.97 11.56 23.95
N SER A 551 7.40 10.37 23.52
CA SER A 551 8.26 10.19 22.36
C SER A 551 7.51 10.11 21.03
N LEU A 552 6.17 10.18 21.03
CA LEU A 552 5.35 10.13 19.83
C LEU A 552 5.24 11.51 19.14
N SER A 553 5.34 11.52 17.81
CA SER A 553 5.23 12.77 17.03
C SER A 553 3.82 13.34 17.04
N GLU A 554 2.79 12.48 16.96
CA GLU A 554 1.38 12.86 17.01
C GLU A 554 1.06 13.72 18.25
N LEU A 555 1.36 13.20 19.45
CA LEU A 555 1.09 13.90 20.71
C LEU A 555 1.84 15.25 20.80
N ARG A 556 3.10 15.29 20.34
CA ARG A 556 3.89 16.52 20.30
C ARG A 556 3.37 17.54 19.29
N ASN A 557 2.78 17.09 18.18
CA ASN A 557 2.15 17.98 17.21
C ASN A 557 0.91 18.65 17.82
N TYR A 558 0.12 17.92 18.62
CA TYR A 558 -1.01 18.48 19.35
C TYR A 558 -0.56 19.49 20.40
N ALA A 559 0.44 19.13 21.23
CA ALA A 559 0.98 20.03 22.24
C ALA A 559 1.59 21.33 21.65
N ARG A 560 2.26 21.25 20.49
CA ARG A 560 2.76 22.45 19.80
C ARG A 560 1.62 23.34 19.27
N ALA A 561 0.51 22.74 18.87
CA ALA A 561 -0.62 23.47 18.33
C ALA A 561 -1.49 24.12 19.41
N ALA A 562 -1.59 23.48 20.59
CA ALA A 562 -2.27 24.00 21.77
C ALA A 562 -1.34 23.83 22.99
N PRO A 563 -0.45 24.80 23.26
CA PRO A 563 0.52 24.70 24.37
C PRO A 563 -0.11 24.59 25.76
N GLU A 564 -1.33 25.10 25.92
CA GLU A 564 -2.13 24.99 27.15
C GLU A 564 -3.20 23.87 27.05
N GLY A 565 -3.15 23.08 25.98
CA GLY A 565 -4.10 22.02 25.70
C GLY A 565 -3.80 20.74 26.49
N PHE A 566 -4.79 19.86 26.57
CA PHE A 566 -4.70 18.60 27.32
C PHE A 566 -3.49 17.76 26.89
N ALA A 567 -3.18 17.67 25.60
CA ALA A 567 -2.01 16.96 25.09
C ALA A 567 -0.68 17.53 25.63
N ALA A 568 -0.57 18.84 25.80
CA ALA A 568 0.63 19.47 26.37
C ALA A 568 0.76 19.12 27.86
N VAL A 569 -0.35 19.19 28.60
CA VAL A 569 -0.39 18.82 30.03
C VAL A 569 -0.02 17.35 30.25
N LEU A 570 -0.39 16.43 29.35
CA LEU A 570 0.04 15.01 29.43
C LEU A 570 1.54 14.81 29.18
N LEU A 571 2.20 15.73 28.46
CA LEU A 571 3.65 15.68 28.25
C LEU A 571 4.41 16.19 29.47
N ASP A 572 3.89 17.22 30.12
CA ASP A 572 4.44 17.78 31.34
C ASP A 572 4.31 16.80 32.53
N GLU A 573 5.01 17.09 33.63
CA GLU A 573 4.91 16.30 34.86
C GLU A 573 3.70 16.72 35.73
N ASP A 574 3.01 17.81 35.37
CA ASP A 574 1.82 18.33 36.05
C ASP A 574 0.52 17.73 35.50
N GLN A 575 0.26 16.47 35.85
CA GLN A 575 -0.98 15.80 35.48
C GLN A 575 -2.21 16.39 36.21
N PRO A 576 -3.39 16.47 35.56
CA PRO A 576 -4.61 16.93 36.22
C PRO A 576 -5.05 16.03 37.38
N GLU A 577 -5.65 16.59 38.43
CA GLU A 577 -6.06 15.85 39.64
C GLU A 577 -7.07 14.72 39.39
N TRP A 578 -7.86 14.84 38.32
CA TRP A 578 -8.85 13.85 37.90
C TRP A 578 -8.23 12.65 37.16
N LEU A 579 -6.93 12.67 36.87
CA LEU A 579 -6.16 11.55 36.36
C LEU A 579 -5.34 10.90 37.48
N ARG A 580 -5.59 9.61 37.74
CA ARG A 580 -4.81 8.83 38.70
C ARG A 580 -3.79 7.95 37.96
N PRO A 581 -2.48 8.10 38.18
CA PRO A 581 -1.47 7.27 37.54
C PRO A 581 -1.70 5.78 37.74
N VAL A 582 -1.42 5.01 36.69
CA VAL A 582 -1.33 3.56 36.71
C VAL A 582 0.15 3.20 36.60
N ALA A 583 0.67 2.47 37.59
CA ALA A 583 2.06 2.07 37.59
C ALA A 583 2.33 1.03 36.49
N LEU A 584 3.02 1.45 35.44
CA LEU A 584 3.43 0.58 34.34
C LEU A 584 4.88 0.10 34.46
N GLY A 585 5.67 0.49 35.46
CA GLY A 585 7.10 0.14 35.55
C GLY A 585 8.02 1.15 34.84
N SER A 586 9.33 1.09 35.10
CA SER A 586 10.34 2.05 34.56
C SER A 586 10.94 1.64 33.22
N ASP A 587 10.47 0.54 32.65
CA ASP A 587 10.93 -0.09 31.41
C ASP A 587 10.16 0.38 30.16
N THR A 588 9.21 1.30 30.32
CA THR A 588 8.39 1.85 29.23
C THR A 588 8.29 3.37 29.30
N ASP A 589 8.23 4.01 28.12
CA ASP A 589 7.98 5.46 28.00
C ASP A 589 6.46 5.77 28.00
N LEU A 590 5.61 4.75 28.15
CA LEU A 590 4.17 4.91 28.22
C LEU A 590 3.75 5.43 29.59
N LYS A 591 2.99 6.52 29.58
CA LYS A 591 2.29 7.04 30.75
C LYS A 591 0.82 6.66 30.65
N VAL A 592 0.28 5.99 31.68
CA VAL A 592 -1.14 5.61 31.75
C VAL A 592 -1.77 6.16 33.01
N TRP A 593 -2.99 6.66 32.87
CA TRP A 593 -3.81 7.14 33.96
C TRP A 593 -5.21 6.54 33.89
N LYS A 594 -5.81 6.34 35.06
CA LYS A 594 -7.23 6.04 35.23
C LYS A 594 -7.99 7.36 35.40
N VAL A 595 -9.06 7.54 34.64
CA VAL A 595 -9.98 8.67 34.79
C VAL A 595 -10.81 8.48 36.05
N ARG A 596 -10.85 9.49 36.93
CA ARG A 596 -11.67 9.45 38.15
C ARG A 596 -13.14 9.73 37.79
N PRO A 597 -14.10 9.01 38.41
CA PRO A 597 -15.50 9.41 38.37
C PRO A 597 -15.66 10.81 38.97
N GLU A 598 -16.67 11.56 38.51
CA GLU A 598 -17.08 12.83 39.14
C GLU A 598 -17.60 12.65 40.56
#